data_AF-A0AA46PLG0-F1
#
_entry.id   AF-A0AA46PLG0-F1
#
_cell.length_a   1.000
_cell.length_b   1.000
_cell.length_c   1.000
_cell.angle_alpha   90.00
_cell.angle_beta   90.00
_cell.angle_gamma   90.00
#
_symmetry.space_group_name_H-M   'P 1'
#
loop_
_entity.id
_entity.type
_entity.pdbx_description
1 polymer ?
#
loop_
_entity_poly.entity_id
_entity_poly.type
_entity_poly.pdbx_seq_one_letter_code
_entity_poly.pdbx_strand_id
1 'polypeptide(L)'
;MQYFNHALPLAFLKADRNGKIVTYSTIARESFDLSGGHLKGIIDEESIEKLIQYSWEPGVNPVKLELNMKTREMPLCLFEVHIQWDSEDHANMLFLPKDSSNEGLMDKLMQLQQRLTSTDFELLEKKEELEQVLTRLNQLSGPFIPLSETLCLIPLFGDITADKINIISESCLKAVFAGEYDEILFDLTAVGEIEGKGIEKFTQLIKTLNFMTGSIIKLIGIKPNLAEVLNNYKLDEWVQIDQSLKQVLNTYFNRNELGAS
;
A
#
# COMPACT_ATOMS: atom_id res chain seq x y z
N MET A 1 55.57 -28.30 -17.24
CA MET A 1 54.61 -27.56 -16.40
C MET A 1 55.09 -27.66 -14.96
N GLN A 2 55.45 -26.55 -14.35
CA GLN A 2 55.80 -26.51 -12.93
C GLN A 2 54.55 -26.20 -12.10
N TYR A 3 54.35 -26.95 -11.02
CA TYR A 3 53.20 -26.82 -10.13
C TYR A 3 53.47 -25.72 -9.11
N PHE A 4 52.66 -24.66 -9.09
CA PHE A 4 52.81 -23.55 -8.14
C PHE A 4 51.89 -23.77 -6.93
N ASN A 5 52.47 -24.24 -5.83
CA ASN A 5 51.76 -24.60 -4.62
C ASN A 5 51.74 -23.42 -3.63
N HIS A 6 51.04 -22.35 -3.99
CA HIS A 6 50.67 -21.27 -3.07
C HIS A 6 49.15 -21.13 -3.07
N ALA A 7 48.53 -21.03 -1.90
CA ALA A 7 47.07 -20.97 -1.74
C ALA A 7 46.57 -19.58 -2.19
N LEU A 8 46.36 -19.43 -3.50
CA LEU A 8 45.70 -18.25 -4.07
C LEU A 8 44.18 -18.47 -4.04
N PRO A 9 43.39 -17.50 -3.56
CA PRO A 9 41.92 -17.60 -3.52
C PRO A 9 41.26 -17.43 -4.90
N LEU A 10 42.06 -17.26 -5.96
CA LEU A 10 41.60 -16.99 -7.32
C LEU A 10 42.35 -17.87 -8.33
N ALA A 11 41.71 -18.08 -9.49
CA ALA A 11 42.34 -18.78 -10.60
C ALA A 11 43.52 -17.94 -11.13
N PHE A 12 44.68 -18.58 -11.23
CA PHE A 12 45.92 -17.96 -11.66
C PHE A 12 46.58 -18.81 -12.76
N LEU A 13 47.00 -18.16 -13.84
CA LEU A 13 47.77 -18.76 -14.92
C LEU A 13 49.01 -17.91 -15.21
N LYS A 14 50.13 -18.58 -15.52
CA LYS A 14 51.34 -17.96 -16.05
C LYS A 14 51.58 -18.52 -17.44
N ALA A 15 51.71 -17.66 -18.44
CA ALA A 15 51.94 -18.05 -19.83
C ALA A 15 53.16 -17.34 -20.44
N ASP A 16 53.79 -17.98 -21.43
CA ASP A 16 54.84 -17.35 -22.23
C ASP A 16 54.25 -16.41 -23.31
N ARG A 17 55.11 -15.68 -24.04
CA ARG A 17 54.70 -14.81 -25.16
C ARG A 17 53.96 -15.52 -26.29
N ASN A 18 54.08 -16.84 -26.40
CA ASN A 18 53.38 -17.65 -27.39
C ASN A 18 52.02 -18.15 -26.87
N GLY A 19 51.61 -17.71 -25.68
CA GLY A 19 50.37 -18.12 -25.02
C GLY A 19 50.39 -19.57 -24.53
N LYS A 20 51.57 -20.17 -24.36
CA LYS A 20 51.73 -21.49 -23.76
C LYS A 20 51.73 -21.36 -22.24
N ILE A 21 50.91 -22.17 -21.58
CA ILE A 21 50.75 -22.13 -20.13
C ILE A 21 51.95 -22.82 -19.48
N VAL A 22 52.73 -22.04 -18.73
CA VAL A 22 53.93 -22.48 -18.02
C VAL A 22 53.57 -23.03 -16.64
N THR A 23 52.69 -22.32 -15.95
CA THR A 23 52.29 -22.57 -14.55
C THR A 23 50.81 -22.20 -14.35
N TYR A 24 50.12 -22.89 -13.45
CA TYR A 24 48.72 -22.60 -13.11
C TYR A 24 48.41 -23.00 -11.66
N SER A 25 47.40 -22.37 -11.07
CA SER A 25 46.89 -22.72 -9.73
C SER A 25 45.89 -23.88 -9.75
N THR A 26 45.63 -24.48 -8.59
CA THR A 26 44.61 -25.55 -8.44
C THR A 26 43.22 -25.08 -8.88
N ILE A 27 42.81 -23.88 -8.47
CA ILE A 27 41.51 -23.29 -8.87
C ILE A 27 41.44 -23.15 -10.40
N ALA A 28 42.52 -22.70 -11.06
CA ALA A 28 42.53 -22.58 -12.52
C ALA A 28 42.38 -23.93 -13.24
N ARG A 29 42.93 -25.01 -12.68
CA ARG A 29 42.76 -26.38 -13.19
C ARG A 29 41.34 -26.90 -13.03
N GLU A 30 40.66 -26.51 -11.95
CA GLU A 30 39.27 -26.87 -11.69
C GLU A 30 38.31 -26.07 -12.56
N SER A 31 38.58 -24.77 -12.77
CA SER A 31 37.71 -23.86 -13.53
C SER A 31 37.83 -24.01 -15.06
N PHE A 32 39.02 -24.28 -15.60
CA PHE A 32 39.28 -24.30 -17.04
C PHE A 32 39.75 -25.66 -17.57
N ASP A 33 39.53 -25.93 -18.85
CA ASP A 33 40.16 -27.09 -19.50
C ASP A 33 41.58 -26.76 -19.99
N LEU A 34 42.57 -27.02 -19.12
CA LEU A 34 43.98 -26.76 -19.39
C LEU A 34 44.71 -27.87 -20.15
N SER A 35 43.99 -28.91 -20.64
CA SER A 35 44.58 -30.07 -21.31
C SER A 35 45.37 -29.72 -22.58
N GLY A 36 44.96 -28.67 -23.29
CA GLY A 36 45.64 -28.17 -24.50
C GLY A 36 46.91 -27.35 -24.24
N GLY A 37 47.22 -27.00 -22.99
CA GLY A 37 48.45 -26.28 -22.62
C GLY A 37 48.62 -24.87 -23.21
N HIS A 38 47.57 -24.31 -23.83
CA HIS A 38 47.58 -23.01 -24.50
C HIS A 38 46.37 -22.16 -24.10
N LEU A 39 46.57 -20.85 -23.95
CA LEU A 39 45.51 -19.89 -23.62
C LEU A 39 44.40 -19.86 -24.69
N LYS A 40 44.72 -20.12 -25.96
CA LYS A 40 43.73 -20.19 -27.05
C LYS A 40 42.65 -21.25 -26.83
N GLY A 41 42.90 -22.26 -26.01
CA GLY A 41 41.92 -23.31 -25.70
C GLY A 41 40.85 -22.87 -24.70
N ILE A 42 41.11 -21.82 -23.91
CA ILE A 42 40.26 -21.40 -22.79
C ILE A 42 39.68 -19.99 -22.97
N ILE A 43 40.15 -19.23 -23.95
CA ILE A 43 39.66 -17.89 -24.28
C ILE A 43 38.85 -17.98 -25.57
N ASP A 44 37.75 -17.23 -25.66
CA ASP A 44 37.00 -17.10 -26.90
C ASP A 44 37.78 -16.37 -28.01
N GLU A 45 37.53 -16.71 -29.28
CA GLU A 45 38.32 -16.22 -30.42
C GLU A 45 38.33 -14.67 -30.52
N GLU A 46 37.20 -14.01 -30.28
CA GLU A 46 37.10 -12.55 -30.30
C GLU A 46 37.87 -11.91 -29.13
N SER A 47 37.92 -12.61 -27.99
CA SER A 47 38.61 -12.15 -26.78
C SER A 47 40.13 -12.34 -26.88
N ILE A 48 40.61 -13.28 -27.70
CA ILE A 48 42.05 -13.47 -27.98
C ILE A 48 42.63 -12.26 -28.70
N GLU A 49 41.90 -11.69 -29.67
CA GLU A 49 42.35 -10.50 -30.40
C GLU A 49 42.51 -9.30 -29.46
N LYS A 50 41.55 -9.11 -28.54
CA LYS A 50 41.63 -8.08 -27.49
C LYS A 50 42.83 -8.33 -26.56
N LEU A 51 43.07 -9.57 -26.15
CA LEU A 51 44.24 -9.90 -25.34
C LEU A 51 45.53 -9.53 -26.06
N ILE A 52 45.68 -9.91 -27.33
CA ILE A 52 46.86 -9.61 -28.15
C ILE A 52 47.05 -8.09 -28.30
N GLN A 53 45.98 -7.35 -28.59
CA GLN A 53 46.06 -5.92 -28.86
C GLN A 53 46.45 -5.10 -27.63
N TYR A 54 45.97 -5.47 -26.45
CA TYR A 54 46.11 -4.67 -25.23
C TYR A 54 47.14 -5.20 -24.23
N SER A 55 47.62 -6.44 -24.36
CA SER A 55 48.62 -7.00 -23.44
C SER A 55 50.07 -6.77 -23.87
N TRP A 56 50.34 -6.28 -25.08
CA TRP A 56 51.70 -6.25 -25.66
C TRP A 56 52.59 -5.09 -25.19
N GLU A 57 52.09 -4.18 -24.34
CA GLU A 57 52.90 -3.12 -23.73
C GLU A 57 53.45 -3.58 -22.37
N PRO A 58 54.78 -3.79 -22.23
CA PRO A 58 55.41 -4.07 -20.95
C PRO A 58 55.42 -2.80 -20.08
N GLY A 59 54.28 -2.51 -19.46
CA GLY A 59 54.12 -1.47 -18.45
C GLY A 59 54.35 -2.00 -17.05
N VAL A 60 54.72 -1.10 -16.13
CA VAL A 60 54.90 -1.40 -14.69
C VAL A 60 53.54 -1.73 -14.01
N ASN A 61 52.42 -1.33 -14.64
CA ASN A 61 51.08 -1.48 -14.08
C ASN A 61 50.36 -2.70 -14.67
N PRO A 62 49.54 -3.41 -13.87
CA PRO A 62 48.72 -4.51 -14.34
C PRO A 62 47.68 -4.01 -15.36
N VAL A 63 47.62 -4.69 -16.51
CA VAL A 63 46.59 -4.48 -17.54
C VAL A 63 45.32 -5.20 -17.11
N LYS A 64 44.17 -4.52 -17.17
CA LYS A 64 42.87 -5.12 -16.85
C LYS A 64 42.05 -5.28 -18.13
N LEU A 65 41.53 -6.48 -18.36
CA LEU A 65 40.73 -6.81 -19.55
C LEU A 65 39.50 -7.62 -19.15
N GLU A 66 38.41 -7.42 -19.86
CA GLU A 66 37.23 -8.28 -19.77
C GLU A 66 37.26 -9.28 -20.94
N LEU A 67 37.33 -10.57 -20.60
CA LEU A 67 37.48 -11.66 -21.56
C LEU A 67 36.39 -12.69 -21.35
N ASN A 68 35.81 -13.15 -22.45
CA ASN A 68 34.93 -14.30 -22.44
C ASN A 68 35.79 -15.57 -22.44
N MET A 69 35.59 -16.39 -21.41
CA MET A 69 36.35 -17.61 -21.16
C MET A 69 35.45 -18.84 -21.31
N LYS A 70 36.04 -19.92 -21.82
CA LYS A 70 35.44 -21.26 -21.88
C LYS A 70 35.79 -21.98 -20.58
N THR A 71 34.83 -22.15 -19.69
CA THR A 71 34.99 -22.94 -18.46
C THR A 71 34.57 -24.39 -18.70
N ARG A 72 34.87 -25.29 -17.77
CA ARG A 72 34.46 -26.71 -17.87
C ARG A 72 32.95 -26.91 -17.78
N GLU A 73 32.25 -26.04 -17.04
CA GLU A 73 30.81 -26.14 -16.80
C GLU A 73 29.99 -25.31 -17.80
N MET A 74 30.52 -24.15 -18.20
CA MET A 74 29.83 -23.21 -19.09
C MET A 74 30.77 -22.74 -20.23
N PRO A 75 30.32 -22.81 -21.49
CA PRO A 75 31.14 -22.50 -22.65
C PRO A 75 31.42 -21.00 -22.83
N LEU A 76 30.71 -20.11 -22.12
CA LEU A 76 30.91 -18.67 -22.21
C LEU A 76 30.67 -18.01 -20.85
N CYS A 77 31.74 -17.62 -20.18
CA CYS A 77 31.68 -16.89 -18.91
C CYS A 77 32.53 -15.63 -19.00
N LEU A 78 32.01 -14.52 -18.48
CA LEU A 78 32.74 -13.26 -18.44
C LEU A 78 33.70 -13.23 -17.25
N PHE A 79 34.98 -12.96 -17.53
CA PHE A 79 36.01 -12.78 -16.51
C PHE A 79 36.66 -11.41 -16.65
N GLU A 80 36.93 -10.77 -15.52
CA GLU A 80 37.91 -9.70 -15.45
C GLU A 80 39.30 -10.33 -15.22
N VAL A 81 40.21 -10.10 -16.16
CA VAL A 81 41.55 -10.69 -16.20
C VAL A 81 42.57 -9.60 -15.96
N HIS A 82 43.38 -9.76 -14.91
CA HIS A 82 44.48 -8.86 -14.59
C HIS A 82 45.79 -9.49 -15.06
N ILE A 83 46.51 -8.80 -15.95
CA ILE A 83 47.72 -9.30 -16.60
C ILE A 83 48.91 -8.44 -16.18
N GLN A 84 49.98 -9.08 -15.72
CA GLN A 84 51.26 -8.42 -15.41
C GLN A 84 52.43 -9.24 -15.94
N TRP A 85 53.30 -8.60 -16.72
CA TRP A 85 54.52 -9.22 -17.22
C TRP A 85 55.60 -9.25 -16.14
N ASP A 86 56.26 -10.39 -15.98
CA ASP A 86 57.44 -10.51 -15.10
C ASP A 86 58.76 -10.21 -15.83
N SER A 87 59.84 -10.13 -15.05
CA SER A 87 61.20 -9.89 -15.56
C SER A 87 61.74 -11.01 -16.45
N GLU A 88 61.08 -12.17 -16.49
CA GLU A 88 61.42 -13.32 -17.33
C GLU A 88 60.51 -13.42 -18.57
N ASP A 89 59.78 -12.34 -18.89
CA ASP A 89 58.93 -12.22 -20.08
C ASP A 89 57.73 -13.19 -20.12
N HIS A 90 57.21 -13.54 -18.94
CA HIS A 90 55.99 -14.29 -18.78
C HIS A 90 54.84 -13.41 -18.31
N ALA A 91 53.65 -13.66 -18.86
CA ALA A 91 52.42 -13.01 -18.45
C ALA A 91 51.81 -13.76 -17.26
N ASN A 92 51.74 -13.10 -16.11
CA ASN A 92 51.00 -13.55 -14.93
C ASN A 92 49.56 -13.04 -15.04
N MET A 93 48.61 -13.95 -14.99
CA MET A 93 47.18 -13.67 -15.21
C MET A 93 46.36 -14.12 -14.01
N LEU A 94 45.56 -13.21 -13.48
CA LEU A 94 44.59 -13.46 -12.42
C LEU A 94 43.18 -13.32 -12.98
N PHE A 95 42.33 -14.32 -12.76
CA PHE A 95 40.98 -14.39 -13.32
C PHE A 95 39.94 -14.19 -12.22
N LEU A 96 39.10 -13.17 -12.37
CA LEU A 96 37.97 -12.87 -11.51
C LEU A 96 36.67 -13.10 -12.28
N PRO A 97 35.81 -14.04 -11.87
CA PRO A 97 34.51 -14.22 -12.52
C PRO A 97 33.64 -12.98 -12.30
N LYS A 98 33.02 -12.46 -13.36
CA LYS A 98 31.94 -11.48 -13.25
C LYS A 98 30.62 -12.21 -13.42
N ASP A 99 29.95 -12.45 -12.29
CA ASP A 99 28.66 -13.12 -12.24
C ASP A 99 27.58 -12.35 -13.03
N SER A 100 26.86 -13.06 -13.91
CA SER A 100 25.60 -12.64 -14.52
C SER A 100 24.41 -12.58 -13.53
N SER A 101 24.67 -12.82 -12.24
CA SER A 101 23.70 -12.87 -11.14
C SER A 101 22.88 -11.58 -10.93
N ASN A 102 23.30 -10.45 -11.51
CA ASN A 102 22.54 -9.20 -11.42
C ASN A 102 21.31 -9.15 -12.34
N GLU A 103 21.28 -9.90 -13.44
CA GLU A 103 20.13 -9.89 -14.36
C GLU A 103 18.90 -10.57 -13.73
N GLY A 104 19.08 -11.75 -13.13
CA GLY A 104 17.99 -12.46 -12.45
C GLY A 104 17.48 -11.77 -11.18
N LEU A 105 18.31 -10.94 -10.53
CA LEU A 105 17.88 -10.08 -9.42
C LEU A 105 17.02 -8.92 -9.90
N MET A 106 17.40 -8.31 -11.03
CA MET A 106 16.64 -7.22 -11.63
C MET A 106 15.24 -7.69 -12.07
N ASP A 107 15.14 -8.89 -12.66
CA ASP A 107 13.86 -9.49 -13.04
C ASP A 107 12.96 -9.75 -11.83
N LYS A 108 13.52 -10.29 -10.74
CA LYS A 108 12.76 -10.51 -9.50
C LYS A 108 12.30 -9.19 -8.87
N LEU A 109 13.15 -8.16 -8.87
CA LEU A 109 12.79 -6.83 -8.38
C LEU A 109 11.67 -6.21 -9.22
N MET A 110 11.74 -6.36 -10.55
CA MET A 110 10.71 -5.87 -11.46
C MET A 110 9.38 -6.60 -11.25
N GLN A 111 9.39 -7.92 -11.06
CA GLN A 111 8.20 -8.71 -10.72
C GLN A 111 7.59 -8.31 -9.38
N LEU A 112 8.42 -8.09 -8.35
CA LEU A 112 7.96 -7.63 -7.04
C LEU A 112 7.36 -6.23 -7.12
N GLN A 113 8.01 -5.30 -7.82
CA GLN A 113 7.46 -3.96 -8.06
C GLN A 113 6.10 -4.04 -8.76
N GLN A 114 5.99 -4.84 -9.82
CA GLN A 114 4.73 -5.00 -10.55
C GLN A 114 3.62 -5.57 -9.66
N ARG A 115 3.93 -6.57 -8.83
CA ARG A 115 2.97 -7.16 -7.87
C ARG A 115 2.57 -6.17 -6.77
N LEU A 116 3.51 -5.37 -6.27
CA LEU A 116 3.21 -4.33 -5.29
C LEU A 116 2.26 -3.30 -5.89
N THR A 117 2.57 -2.78 -7.08
CA THR A 117 1.69 -1.83 -7.78
C THR A 117 0.30 -2.40 -8.05
N SER A 118 0.19 -3.67 -8.46
CA SER A 118 -1.12 -4.29 -8.68
C SER A 118 -1.90 -4.46 -7.38
N THR A 119 -1.22 -4.84 -6.29
CA THR A 119 -1.85 -5.00 -4.96
C THR A 119 -2.29 -3.65 -4.42
N ASP A 120 -1.46 -2.62 -4.57
CA ASP A 120 -1.80 -1.25 -4.15
C ASP A 120 -3.03 -0.73 -4.90
N PHE A 121 -3.14 -1.02 -6.20
CA PHE A 121 -4.32 -0.65 -6.99
C PHE A 121 -5.57 -1.39 -6.52
N GLU A 122 -5.49 -2.71 -6.30
CA GLU A 122 -6.60 -3.51 -5.77
C GLU A 122 -7.04 -3.03 -4.37
N LEU A 123 -6.09 -2.70 -3.49
CA LEU A 123 -6.38 -2.14 -2.17
C LEU A 123 -7.07 -0.79 -2.26
N LEU A 124 -6.66 0.07 -3.20
CA LEU A 124 -7.30 1.36 -3.41
C LEU A 124 -8.76 1.20 -3.87
N GLU A 125 -9.00 0.34 -4.85
CA GLU A 125 -10.36 0.03 -5.33
C GLU A 125 -11.24 -0.53 -4.21
N LYS A 126 -10.73 -1.48 -3.42
CA LYS A 126 -11.45 -2.04 -2.27
C LYS A 126 -11.74 -1.00 -1.20
N LYS A 127 -10.82 -0.05 -0.98
CA LYS A 127 -11.03 1.05 -0.05
C LYS A 127 -12.15 1.98 -0.54
N GLU A 128 -12.14 2.35 -1.81
CA GLU A 128 -13.19 3.21 -2.40
C GLU A 128 -14.57 2.53 -2.34
N GLU A 129 -14.66 1.24 -2.66
CA GLU A 129 -15.90 0.45 -2.50
C GLU A 129 -16.42 0.49 -1.05
N LEU A 130 -15.53 0.28 -0.07
CA LEU A 130 -15.90 0.29 1.34
C LEU A 130 -16.39 1.68 1.77
N GLU A 131 -15.71 2.75 1.36
CA GLU A 131 -16.12 4.13 1.67
C GLU A 131 -17.53 4.43 1.13
N GLN A 132 -17.82 4.03 -0.12
CA GLN A 132 -19.16 4.18 -0.70
C GLN A 132 -20.24 3.41 0.07
N VAL A 133 -19.93 2.17 0.47
CA VAL A 133 -20.85 1.36 1.28
C VAL A 133 -21.11 2.02 2.63
N LEU A 134 -20.07 2.51 3.31
CA LEU A 134 -20.19 3.19 4.59
C LEU A 134 -21.02 4.47 4.48
N THR A 135 -20.81 5.29 3.44
CA THR A 135 -21.64 6.48 3.18
C THR A 135 -23.10 6.10 2.98
N ARG A 136 -23.38 5.06 2.19
CA ARG A 136 -24.75 4.59 1.94
C ARG A 136 -25.41 4.07 3.21
N LEU A 137 -24.68 3.32 4.04
CA LEU A 137 -25.18 2.84 5.33
C LEU A 137 -25.52 4.01 6.26
N ASN A 138 -24.66 5.03 6.32
CA ASN A 138 -24.92 6.23 7.12
C ASN A 138 -26.16 7.01 6.62
N GLN A 139 -26.36 7.14 5.32
CA GLN A 139 -27.59 7.74 4.76
C GLN A 139 -28.85 6.96 5.14
N LEU A 140 -28.79 5.63 5.10
CA LEU A 140 -29.90 4.75 5.50
C LEU A 140 -30.14 4.73 7.01
N SER A 141 -29.20 5.24 7.82
CA SER A 141 -29.32 5.25 9.28
C SER A 141 -30.09 6.43 9.85
N GLY A 142 -30.57 7.35 9.00
CA GLY A 142 -31.39 8.51 9.37
C GLY A 142 -32.33 8.98 8.25
N PRO A 143 -33.17 8.08 7.67
CA PRO A 143 -34.03 8.45 6.56
C PRO A 143 -35.09 9.46 7.02
N PHE A 144 -35.45 10.37 6.12
CA PHE A 144 -36.55 11.31 6.36
C PHE A 144 -37.88 10.68 5.94
N ILE A 145 -38.83 10.56 6.87
CA ILE A 145 -40.13 9.92 6.65
C ILE A 145 -41.26 10.90 7.00
N PRO A 146 -41.97 11.48 6.02
CA PRO A 146 -43.17 12.27 6.29
C PRO A 146 -44.30 11.37 6.79
N LEU A 147 -44.88 11.70 7.94
CA LEU A 147 -46.02 10.98 8.53
C LEU A 147 -47.35 11.68 8.24
N SER A 148 -47.33 13.01 8.11
CA SER A 148 -48.43 13.85 7.63
C SER A 148 -47.87 15.08 6.93
N GLU A 149 -48.73 16.01 6.52
CA GLU A 149 -48.30 17.31 5.97
C GLU A 149 -47.49 18.15 6.97
N THR A 150 -47.71 17.96 8.28
CA THR A 150 -47.04 18.76 9.33
C THR A 150 -46.22 17.95 10.34
N LEU A 151 -46.16 16.62 10.17
CA LEU A 151 -45.41 15.72 11.06
C LEU A 151 -44.42 14.86 10.26
N CYS A 152 -43.17 14.81 10.70
CA CYS A 152 -42.16 13.90 10.13
C CYS A 152 -41.40 13.11 11.18
N LEU A 153 -40.79 12.01 10.75
CA LEU A 153 -40.00 11.08 11.55
C LEU A 153 -38.63 10.85 10.95
N ILE A 154 -37.61 10.91 11.81
CA ILE A 154 -36.20 10.66 11.50
C ILE A 154 -35.70 9.58 12.46
N PRO A 155 -35.76 8.30 12.09
CA PRO A 155 -35.27 7.22 12.93
C PRO A 155 -33.75 7.08 12.82
N LEU A 156 -33.07 7.06 13.96
CA LEU A 156 -31.62 6.93 14.07
C LEU A 156 -31.24 5.49 14.44
N PHE A 157 -30.34 4.89 13.66
CA PHE A 157 -29.93 3.48 13.83
C PHE A 157 -28.45 3.31 14.17
N GLY A 158 -28.18 2.44 15.14
CA GLY A 158 -26.83 2.05 15.56
C GLY A 158 -26.14 3.12 16.39
N ASP A 159 -24.81 3.09 16.43
CA ASP A 159 -24.04 4.03 17.23
C ASP A 159 -24.02 5.43 16.59
N ILE A 160 -24.02 6.46 17.43
CA ILE A 160 -24.08 7.86 16.97
C ILE A 160 -22.69 8.46 17.02
N THR A 161 -22.11 8.61 15.83
CA THR A 161 -20.79 9.22 15.60
C THR A 161 -20.93 10.57 14.90
N ALA A 162 -19.88 11.39 14.93
CA ALA A 162 -19.90 12.71 14.28
C ALA A 162 -20.15 12.61 12.76
N ASP A 163 -19.51 11.65 12.09
CA ASP A 163 -19.64 11.46 10.64
C ASP A 163 -21.05 11.05 10.24
N LYS A 164 -21.67 10.14 11.02
CA LYS A 164 -23.05 9.72 10.81
C LYS A 164 -24.01 10.90 10.92
N ILE A 165 -23.88 11.72 11.96
CA ILE A 165 -24.74 12.89 12.14
C ILE A 165 -24.52 13.92 11.04
N ASN A 166 -23.29 14.17 10.59
CA ASN A 166 -23.04 15.10 9.49
C ASN A 166 -23.77 14.67 8.20
N ILE A 167 -23.70 13.39 7.85
CA ILE A 167 -24.37 12.83 6.65
C ILE A 167 -25.90 12.95 6.79
N ILE A 168 -26.46 12.57 7.95
CA ILE A 168 -27.91 12.66 8.20
C ILE A 168 -28.36 14.12 8.17
N SER A 169 -27.61 15.03 8.81
CA SER A 169 -27.93 16.46 8.90
C SER A 169 -28.17 17.09 7.54
N GLU A 170 -27.30 16.82 6.56
CA GLU A 170 -27.44 17.40 5.23
C GLU A 170 -28.77 17.01 4.58
N SER A 171 -29.11 15.72 4.61
CA SER A 171 -30.35 15.21 4.03
C SER A 171 -31.59 15.69 4.78
N CYS A 172 -31.52 15.70 6.12
CA CYS A 172 -32.59 16.12 7.01
C CYS A 172 -32.92 17.61 6.83
N LEU A 173 -31.92 18.49 6.91
CA LEU A 173 -32.12 19.93 6.76
C LEU A 173 -32.74 20.29 5.41
N LYS A 174 -32.29 19.64 4.32
CA LYS A 174 -32.88 19.81 2.99
C LYS A 174 -34.34 19.36 2.93
N ALA A 175 -34.65 18.19 3.48
CA ALA A 175 -36.00 17.63 3.45
C ALA A 175 -36.98 18.41 4.32
N VAL A 176 -36.57 18.79 5.54
CA VAL A 176 -37.37 19.59 6.46
C VAL A 176 -37.61 20.98 5.88
N PHE A 177 -36.60 21.63 5.32
CA PHE A 177 -36.77 22.97 4.72
C PHE A 177 -37.70 22.97 3.49
N ALA A 178 -37.77 21.85 2.76
CA ALA A 178 -38.65 21.72 1.61
C ALA A 178 -40.13 21.49 1.99
N GLY A 179 -40.42 21.13 3.25
CA GLY A 179 -41.78 20.99 3.77
C GLY A 179 -42.07 21.99 4.89
N GLU A 180 -43.33 22.12 5.26
CA GLU A 180 -43.75 22.98 6.38
C GLU A 180 -44.15 22.10 7.57
N TYR A 181 -43.16 21.42 8.16
CA TYR A 181 -43.39 20.51 9.29
C TYR A 181 -43.47 21.29 10.60
N ASP A 182 -44.57 21.18 11.35
CA ASP A 182 -44.73 21.76 12.69
C ASP A 182 -44.01 20.92 13.76
N GLU A 183 -44.01 19.60 13.58
CA GLU A 183 -43.44 18.65 14.53
C GLU A 183 -42.43 17.71 13.83
N ILE A 184 -41.24 17.61 14.40
CA ILE A 184 -40.14 16.76 13.91
C ILE A 184 -39.79 15.74 14.98
N LEU A 185 -39.94 14.45 14.67
CA LEU A 185 -39.65 13.36 15.59
C LEU A 185 -38.29 12.75 15.27
N PHE A 186 -37.39 12.70 16.23
CA PHE A 186 -36.19 11.87 16.17
C PHE A 186 -36.41 10.61 17.00
N ASP A 187 -36.30 9.44 16.36
CA ASP A 187 -36.44 8.14 17.04
C ASP A 187 -35.08 7.54 17.37
N LEU A 188 -34.82 7.39 18.67
CA LEU A 188 -33.58 6.86 19.21
C LEU A 188 -33.74 5.42 19.75
N THR A 189 -34.86 4.76 19.47
CA THR A 189 -35.14 3.39 19.94
C THR A 189 -34.03 2.41 19.56
N ALA A 190 -33.50 2.55 18.34
CA ALA A 190 -32.46 1.68 17.78
C ALA A 190 -31.04 2.25 17.93
N VAL A 191 -30.84 3.26 18.79
CA VAL A 191 -29.52 3.83 19.07
C VAL A 191 -28.77 2.98 20.11
N GLY A 192 -27.51 2.71 19.80
CA GLY A 192 -26.56 2.00 20.65
C GLY A 192 -25.82 2.97 21.56
N GLU A 193 -24.50 3.05 21.40
CA GLU A 193 -23.64 4.01 22.07
C GLU A 193 -23.61 5.34 21.33
N ILE A 194 -23.29 6.42 22.06
CA ILE A 194 -23.10 7.73 21.46
C ILE A 194 -21.74 8.30 21.84
N GLU A 195 -20.98 8.70 20.83
CA GLU A 195 -19.72 9.42 21.00
C GLU A 195 -19.98 10.88 21.40
N GLY A 196 -19.12 11.44 22.25
CA GLY A 196 -19.25 12.85 22.69
C GLY A 196 -19.31 13.84 21.52
N LYS A 197 -18.47 13.67 20.50
CA LYS A 197 -18.51 14.48 19.25
C LYS A 197 -19.80 14.25 18.45
N GLY A 198 -20.37 13.06 18.52
CA GLY A 198 -21.67 12.74 17.93
C GLY A 198 -22.80 13.56 18.57
N ILE A 199 -22.82 13.68 19.91
CA ILE A 199 -23.81 14.53 20.61
C ILE A 199 -23.63 15.99 20.28
N GLU A 200 -22.40 16.50 20.22
CA GLU A 200 -22.16 17.90 19.84
C GLU A 200 -22.76 18.21 18.45
N LYS A 201 -22.52 17.32 17.48
CA LYS A 201 -23.09 17.45 16.13
C LYS A 201 -24.60 17.30 16.12
N PHE A 202 -25.15 16.36 16.89
CA PHE A 202 -26.60 16.18 17.00
C PHE A 202 -27.25 17.42 17.61
N THR A 203 -26.66 17.98 18.66
CA THR A 203 -27.08 19.24 19.28
C THR A 203 -27.08 20.39 18.29
N GLN A 204 -26.04 20.47 17.45
CA GLN A 204 -25.96 21.48 16.40
C GLN A 204 -27.10 21.31 15.38
N LEU A 205 -27.38 20.10 14.93
CA LEU A 205 -28.50 19.80 14.02
C LEU A 205 -29.84 20.26 14.61
N ILE A 206 -30.13 19.87 15.85
CA ILE A 206 -31.38 20.23 16.54
C ILE A 206 -31.54 21.75 16.62
N LYS A 207 -30.48 22.47 17.02
CA LYS A 207 -30.49 23.93 17.08
C LYS A 207 -30.72 24.55 15.70
N THR A 208 -30.02 24.07 14.67
CA THR A 208 -30.19 24.56 13.30
C THR A 208 -31.62 24.36 12.80
N LEU A 209 -32.20 23.18 13.01
CA LEU A 209 -33.61 22.91 12.66
C LEU A 209 -34.56 23.87 13.38
N ASN A 210 -34.40 24.01 14.70
CA ASN A 210 -35.23 24.90 15.51
C ASN A 210 -35.16 26.36 15.01
N PHE A 211 -33.95 26.88 14.73
CA PHE A 211 -33.79 28.22 14.18
C PHE A 211 -34.34 28.40 12.77
N MET A 212 -34.26 27.37 11.93
CA MET A 212 -34.72 27.45 10.53
C MET A 212 -36.24 27.42 10.40
N THR A 213 -36.92 26.67 11.26
CA THR A 213 -38.35 26.32 11.07
C THR A 213 -39.24 26.77 12.20
N GLY A 214 -38.70 26.93 13.41
CA GLY A 214 -39.51 27.10 14.62
C GLY A 214 -40.28 25.85 15.04
N SER A 215 -40.06 24.70 14.39
CA SER A 215 -40.78 23.45 14.66
C SER A 215 -40.50 22.91 16.05
N ILE A 216 -41.50 22.21 16.60
CA ILE A 216 -41.36 21.46 17.83
C ILE A 216 -40.59 20.18 17.53
N ILE A 217 -39.39 20.06 18.10
CA ILE A 217 -38.57 18.86 17.95
C ILE A 217 -38.82 17.94 19.14
N LYS A 218 -39.11 16.67 18.86
CA LYS A 218 -39.35 15.65 19.89
C LYS A 218 -38.37 14.49 19.74
N LEU A 219 -37.79 14.07 20.85
CA LEU A 219 -36.99 12.86 20.92
C LEU A 219 -37.84 11.73 21.51
N ILE A 220 -37.86 10.59 20.82
CA ILE A 220 -38.62 9.40 21.24
C ILE A 220 -37.71 8.18 21.38
N GLY A 221 -38.14 7.21 22.20
CA GLY A 221 -37.44 5.93 22.31
C GLY A 221 -36.09 6.02 23.03
N ILE A 222 -35.86 7.08 23.80
CA ILE A 222 -34.60 7.30 24.50
C ILE A 222 -34.44 6.32 25.67
N LYS A 223 -33.30 5.64 25.72
CA LYS A 223 -32.90 4.81 26.88
C LYS A 223 -32.44 5.69 28.04
N PRO A 224 -32.65 5.29 29.32
CA PRO A 224 -32.31 6.13 30.48
C PRO A 224 -30.85 6.62 30.51
N ASN A 225 -29.89 5.76 30.14
CA ASN A 225 -28.48 6.12 30.05
C ASN A 225 -28.24 7.24 29.03
N LEU A 226 -28.91 7.19 27.89
CA LEU A 226 -28.80 8.20 26.84
C LEU A 226 -29.46 9.52 27.25
N ALA A 227 -30.60 9.47 27.95
CA ALA A 227 -31.25 10.68 28.46
C ALA A 227 -30.32 11.49 29.39
N GLU A 228 -29.57 10.80 30.26
CA GLU A 228 -28.59 11.44 31.15
C GLU A 228 -27.49 12.16 30.37
N VAL A 229 -26.94 11.52 29.32
CA VAL A 229 -25.90 12.15 28.50
C VAL A 229 -26.46 13.38 27.76
N LEU A 230 -27.64 13.28 27.14
CA LEU A 230 -28.25 14.42 26.43
C LEU A 230 -28.52 15.62 27.37
N ASN A 231 -28.91 15.36 28.62
CA ASN A 231 -29.12 16.38 29.64
C ASN A 231 -27.82 17.14 29.97
N ASN A 232 -26.67 16.46 30.00
CA ASN A 232 -25.37 17.12 30.24
C ASN A 232 -24.99 18.13 29.14
N TYR A 233 -25.56 17.99 27.93
CA TYR A 233 -25.39 18.91 26.80
C TYR A 233 -26.48 19.98 26.72
N LYS A 234 -27.36 20.09 27.72
CA LYS A 234 -28.49 21.03 27.78
C LYS A 234 -29.43 20.94 26.59
N LEU A 235 -29.63 19.72 26.09
CA LEU A 235 -30.50 19.48 24.93
C LEU A 235 -31.98 19.61 25.28
N ASP A 236 -32.33 19.40 26.55
CA ASP A 236 -33.66 19.51 27.13
C ASP A 236 -34.29 20.90 26.95
N GLU A 237 -33.48 21.94 26.79
CA GLU A 237 -33.95 23.30 26.44
C GLU A 237 -34.51 23.40 25.01
N TRP A 238 -34.16 22.46 24.13
CA TRP A 238 -34.42 22.53 22.68
C TRP A 238 -35.39 21.45 22.19
N VAL A 239 -35.65 20.42 22.98
CA VAL A 239 -36.44 19.26 22.59
C VAL A 239 -37.46 18.86 23.64
N GLN A 240 -38.58 18.28 23.21
CA GLN A 240 -39.49 17.56 24.09
C GLN A 240 -39.12 16.06 24.08
N ILE A 241 -39.27 15.38 25.21
CA ILE A 241 -38.99 13.94 25.31
C ILE A 241 -40.31 13.20 25.50
N ASP A 242 -40.57 12.24 24.62
CA ASP A 242 -41.73 11.35 24.67
C ASP A 242 -41.25 9.89 24.70
N GLN A 243 -42.06 8.98 25.24
CA GLN A 243 -41.62 7.58 25.40
C GLN A 243 -41.55 6.83 24.07
N SER A 244 -42.54 7.03 23.19
CA SER A 244 -42.66 6.22 21.96
C SER A 244 -43.44 6.92 20.86
N LEU A 245 -43.21 6.49 19.62
CA LEU A 245 -43.95 6.96 18.45
C LEU A 245 -45.46 6.77 18.63
N LYS A 246 -45.88 5.62 19.19
CA LYS A 246 -47.30 5.32 19.44
C LYS A 246 -47.97 6.39 20.31
N GLN A 247 -47.29 6.84 21.37
CA GLN A 247 -47.82 7.86 22.27
C GLN A 247 -47.94 9.21 21.59
N VAL A 248 -46.91 9.61 20.82
CA VAL A 248 -46.91 10.86 20.08
C VAL A 248 -48.04 10.88 19.05
N LEU A 249 -48.18 9.83 18.27
CA LEU A 249 -49.23 9.72 17.26
C LEU A 249 -50.63 9.79 17.87
N ASN A 250 -50.90 9.04 18.95
CA ASN A 250 -52.20 9.10 19.62
C ASN A 250 -52.52 10.54 20.10
N THR A 251 -51.53 11.25 20.64
CA THR A 251 -51.72 12.62 21.12
C THR A 251 -51.95 13.59 19.96
N TYR A 252 -51.19 13.45 18.89
CA TYR A 252 -51.27 14.29 17.70
C TYR A 252 -52.63 14.16 16.99
N PHE A 253 -53.09 12.92 16.76
CA PHE A 253 -54.39 12.69 16.13
C PHE A 253 -55.55 13.17 16.98
N ASN A 254 -55.53 12.92 18.30
CA ASN A 254 -56.58 13.41 19.19
C ASN A 254 -56.68 14.94 19.21
N ARG A 255 -55.54 15.67 19.14
CA ARG A 255 -55.55 17.14 19.06
C ARG A 255 -56.18 17.65 17.77
N ASN A 256 -55.85 17.01 16.64
CA ASN A 256 -56.37 17.41 15.34
C ASN A 256 -57.87 17.10 15.19
N GLU A 257 -58.35 16.01 15.79
CA GLU A 257 -59.79 15.72 15.85
C GLU A 257 -60.57 16.76 16.70
N LEU A 258 -59.98 17.20 17.83
CA LEU A 258 -60.57 18.22 18.71
C LEU A 258 -60.52 19.64 18.11
N GLY A 259 -59.54 19.94 17.26
CA GLY A 259 -59.41 21.24 16.57
C GLY A 259 -60.27 21.38 15.30
N ALA A 260 -60.80 20.27 14.79
CA ALA A 260 -61.69 20.23 13.61
C ALA A 260 -63.19 20.24 13.96
N SER A 261 -63.53 20.30 15.27
CA SER A 261 -64.90 20.37 15.80
C SER A 261 -65.27 21.80 16.17
#